data_AF-A0AA41Z2F0-F1
#
_entry.id   AF-A0AA41Z2F0-F1
#
_cell.length_a   1.000
_cell.length_b   1.000
_cell.length_c   1.000
_cell.angle_alpha   90.00
_cell.angle_beta   90.00
_cell.angle_gamma   90.00
#
_symmetry.space_group_name_H-M   'P 1'
#
loop_
_entity.id
_entity.type
_entity.pdbx_description
1 polymer ?
#
loop_
_entity_poly.entity_id
_entity_poly.type
_entity_poly.pdbx_seq_one_letter_code
_entity_poly.pdbx_strand_id
1 'polypeptide(L)'
;MVKLYGAGRYFLCRHCYRLAHASQSEDSLDRARRRSNTIRTRLGGEAGPLSTFPQRPKGMWNRTYERLLDKAIEADVQAEELFAAEAARLLARLDRRAGKRDF
;
A
#
# COMPACT_ATOMS: atom_id res chain seq x y z
N MET A 1 27.93 4.46 -6.63
CA MET A 1 27.29 5.60 -5.94
C MET A 1 26.80 5.11 -4.58
N VAL A 2 27.23 5.71 -3.47
CA VAL A 2 26.80 5.32 -2.11
C VAL A 2 25.66 6.22 -1.67
N LYS A 3 24.54 5.65 -1.23
CA LYS A 3 23.37 6.39 -0.74
C LYS A 3 23.48 6.55 0.79
N LEU A 4 23.57 7.79 1.26
CA LEU A 4 23.58 8.12 2.70
C LEU A 4 22.17 8.55 3.14
N TYR A 5 21.80 8.18 4.37
CA TYR A 5 20.48 8.42 4.95
C TYR A 5 20.63 9.37 6.15
N GLY A 6 19.70 10.33 6.29
CA GLY A 6 19.67 11.30 7.40
C GLY A 6 18.61 10.96 8.45
N ALA A 7 18.60 9.71 8.93
CA ALA A 7 17.62 9.25 9.93
C ALA A 7 17.94 9.70 11.37
N GLY A 8 19.08 10.36 11.59
CA GLY A 8 19.53 10.82 12.91
C GLY A 8 20.64 11.87 12.81
N ARG A 9 21.52 11.92 13.81
CA ARG A 9 22.58 12.95 13.92
C ARG A 9 23.64 12.92 12.80
N TYR A 10 23.82 11.80 12.11
CA TYR A 10 24.88 11.60 11.11
C TYR A 10 24.28 11.16 9.77
N PHE A 11 25.01 11.33 8.67
CA PHE A 11 24.65 10.75 7.38
C PHE A 11 25.36 9.40 7.22
N LEU A 12 24.65 8.32 7.53
CA LEU A 12 25.22 6.96 7.46
C LEU A 12 24.56 6.14 6.37
N CYS A 13 25.25 5.08 5.94
CA CYS A 13 24.67 4.14 5.00
C CYS A 13 23.56 3.33 5.67
N ARG A 14 22.73 2.70 4.84
CA ARG A 14 21.60 1.86 5.25
C ARG A 14 21.96 0.78 6.26
N HIS A 15 23.11 0.13 6.06
CA HIS A 15 23.60 -0.94 6.92
C HIS A 15 23.97 -0.42 8.31
N CYS A 16 24.68 0.72 8.37
CA CYS A 16 25.02 1.37 9.63
C CYS A 16 23.80 1.80 10.43
N TYR A 17 22.74 2.28 9.76
CA TYR A 17 21.48 2.61 10.41
C TYR A 17 20.54 1.41 10.64
N ARG A 18 20.88 0.21 10.17
CA ARG A 18 20.02 -0.98 10.22
C ARG A 18 18.61 -0.72 9.68
N LEU A 19 18.49 0.10 8.64
CA LEU A 19 17.19 0.46 8.07
C LEU A 19 16.59 -0.73 7.31
N ALA A 20 15.38 -1.14 7.69
CA ALA A 20 14.58 -2.12 6.94
C ALA A 20 14.14 -1.53 5.59
N HIS A 21 14.01 -2.39 4.56
CA HIS A 21 13.46 -1.93 3.27
C HIS A 21 12.00 -1.55 3.48
N ALA A 22 11.48 -0.57 2.73
CA ALA A 22 10.07 -0.21 2.81
C ALA A 22 9.19 -1.47 2.64
N SER A 23 9.56 -2.34 1.70
CA SER A 23 8.93 -3.65 1.47
C SER A 23 8.98 -4.62 2.65
N GLN A 24 9.95 -4.48 3.57
CA GLN A 24 10.05 -5.28 4.80
C GLN A 24 9.19 -4.72 5.93
N SER A 25 8.73 -3.47 5.80
CA SER A 25 7.83 -2.80 6.75
C SER A 25 6.38 -2.75 6.27
N GLU A 26 6.08 -3.25 5.07
CA GLU A 26 4.72 -3.32 4.54
C GLU A 26 3.87 -4.31 5.36
N ASP A 27 2.75 -3.82 5.88
CA ASP A 27 1.75 -4.67 6.49
C ASP A 27 0.86 -5.36 5.43
N SER A 28 -0.22 -6.03 5.85
CA SER A 28 -1.15 -6.67 4.91
C SER A 28 -1.85 -5.66 3.99
N LEU A 29 -2.20 -4.48 4.51
CA LEU A 29 -2.90 -3.43 3.78
C LEU A 29 -1.97 -2.80 2.72
N ASP A 30 -0.75 -2.47 3.12
CA ASP A 30 0.27 -1.92 2.22
C ASP A 30 0.58 -2.89 1.08
N ARG A 31 0.70 -4.19 1.38
CA ARG A 31 0.94 -5.22 0.35
C ARG A 31 -0.24 -5.35 -0.61
N ALA A 32 -1.48 -5.26 -0.13
CA ALA A 32 -2.67 -5.28 -0.98
C ALA A 32 -2.70 -4.07 -1.92
N ARG A 33 -2.53 -2.86 -1.37
CA ARG A 33 -2.45 -1.61 -2.15
C ARG A 33 -1.33 -1.64 -3.18
N ARG A 34 -0.13 -2.12 -2.80
CA ARG A 34 1.01 -2.23 -3.71
C ARG A 34 0.72 -3.17 -4.87
N ARG A 35 0.06 -4.31 -4.64
CA ARG A 35 -0.31 -5.24 -5.72
C ARG A 35 -1.20 -4.56 -6.76
N SER A 36 -2.28 -3.90 -6.33
CA SER A 36 -3.17 -3.20 -7.26
C SER A 36 -2.45 -2.07 -8.00
N ASN A 37 -1.68 -1.24 -7.29
CA ASN A 37 -0.91 -0.14 -7.89
C ASN A 37 0.17 -0.61 -8.88
N THR A 38 0.82 -1.76 -8.61
CA THR A 38 1.78 -2.36 -9.55
C THR A 38 1.08 -2.76 -10.85
N ILE A 39 -0.17 -3.23 -10.78
CA ILE A 39 -0.94 -3.58 -11.96
C ILE A 39 -1.38 -2.32 -12.72
N ARG A 40 -1.91 -1.31 -12.03
CA ARG A 40 -2.31 -0.03 -12.64
C ARG A 40 -1.14 0.60 -13.41
N THR A 41 0.02 0.72 -12.75
CA THR A 41 1.24 1.25 -13.37
C THR A 41 1.74 0.40 -14.54
N ARG A 42 1.66 -0.94 -14.44
CA ARG A 42 2.00 -1.84 -15.56
C ARG A 42 1.11 -1.64 -16.79
N LEU A 43 -0.15 -1.27 -16.58
CA LEU A 43 -1.09 -0.95 -17.65
C LEU A 43 -0.94 0.49 -18.18
N GLY A 44 0.03 1.25 -17.67
CA GLY A 44 0.29 2.64 -18.06
C GLY A 44 -0.59 3.67 -17.36
N GLY A 45 -1.30 3.28 -16.30
CA GLY A 45 -2.11 4.17 -15.48
C GLY A 45 -1.37 4.73 -14.26
N GLU A 46 -2.05 5.62 -13.56
CA GLU A 46 -1.60 6.16 -12.28
C GLU A 46 -1.84 5.16 -11.13
N ALA A 47 -1.00 5.19 -10.10
CA ALA A 47 -1.22 4.43 -8.89
C ALA A 47 -2.24 5.12 -7.99
N GLY A 48 -3.13 4.37 -7.36
CA GLY A 48 -4.05 4.88 -6.36
C GLY A 48 -5.47 4.34 -6.51
N PRO A 49 -6.19 4.15 -5.39
CA PRO A 49 -7.55 3.59 -5.42
C PRO A 49 -8.57 4.53 -6.06
N LEU A 50 -8.35 5.84 -6.01
CA LEU A 50 -9.23 6.85 -6.60
C LEU A 50 -8.90 7.16 -8.06
N SER A 51 -7.81 6.60 -8.59
CA SER A 51 -7.44 6.79 -9.99
C SER A 51 -8.36 5.96 -10.90
N THR A 52 -8.72 6.51 -12.06
CA THR A 52 -9.44 5.76 -13.08
C THR A 52 -8.58 4.58 -13.54
N PHE A 53 -9.17 3.38 -13.61
CA PHE A 53 -8.44 2.21 -14.06
C PHE A 53 -8.01 2.37 -15.53
N PRO A 54 -6.72 2.16 -15.88
CA PRO A 54 -6.22 2.37 -17.23
C PRO A 54 -6.87 1.42 -18.24
N GLN A 55 -7.16 1.95 -19.43
CA GLN A 55 -7.63 1.12 -20.54
C GLN A 55 -6.57 0.12 -21.00
N ARG A 56 -7.01 -0.95 -21.67
CA ARG A 56 -6.13 -1.97 -22.22
C ARG A 56 -5.10 -1.36 -23.18
N PRO A 57 -3.79 -1.56 -22.94
CA PRO A 57 -2.75 -1.13 -23.87
C PRO A 57 -2.87 -1.78 -25.26
N LYS A 58 -2.47 -1.06 -26.31
CA LYS A 58 -2.40 -1.60 -27.67
C LYS A 58 -1.44 -2.80 -27.72
N GLY A 59 -1.86 -3.89 -28.37
CA GLY A 59 -1.05 -5.12 -28.48
C GLY A 59 -1.15 -6.09 -27.30
N MET A 60 -1.78 -5.70 -26.18
CA MET A 60 -2.07 -6.62 -25.08
C MET A 60 -3.28 -7.49 -25.40
N TRP A 61 -3.20 -8.80 -25.20
CA TRP A 61 -4.33 -9.71 -25.40
C TRP A 61 -5.43 -9.45 -24.35
N ASN A 62 -6.70 -9.46 -24.76
CA ASN A 62 -7.86 -9.23 -23.87
C ASN A 62 -7.82 -10.11 -22.62
N ARG A 63 -7.61 -11.43 -22.78
CA ARG A 63 -7.48 -12.37 -21.65
C ARG A 63 -6.41 -11.97 -20.62
N THR A 64 -5.33 -11.33 -21.08
CA THR A 64 -4.23 -10.92 -20.18
C THR A 64 -4.62 -9.66 -19.42
N TYR A 65 -5.29 -8.73 -20.10
CA TYR A 65 -5.82 -7.53 -19.50
C TYR A 65 -6.90 -7.84 -18.46
N GLU A 66 -7.89 -8.66 -18.80
CA GLU A 66 -8.97 -9.08 -17.89
C GLU A 66 -8.40 -9.74 -16.63
N ARG A 67 -7.47 -10.70 -16.79
CA ARG A 67 -6.79 -11.32 -15.65
C ARG A 67 -6.01 -10.33 -14.78
N LEU A 68 -5.45 -9.28 -15.36
CA LEU A 68 -4.77 -8.23 -14.58
C LEU A 68 -5.79 -7.35 -13.86
N LEU A 69 -6.88 -6.98 -14.54
CA LEU A 69 -7.99 -6.22 -13.97
C LEU A 69 -8.60 -6.97 -12.76
N ASP A 70 -8.92 -8.25 -12.91
CA ASP A 70 -9.48 -9.08 -11.83
C ASP A 70 -8.55 -9.11 -10.62
N LYS A 71 -7.24 -9.28 -10.84
CA LYS A 71 -6.24 -9.27 -9.77
C LYS A 71 -6.10 -7.91 -9.08
N ALA A 72 -6.27 -6.82 -9.82
CA ALA A 72 -6.22 -5.49 -9.25
C ALA A 72 -7.47 -5.22 -8.40
N ILE A 73 -8.65 -5.60 -8.91
CA ILE A 73 -9.92 -5.51 -8.18
C ILE A 73 -9.87 -6.34 -6.90
N GLU A 74 -9.43 -7.60 -6.97
CA GLU A 74 -9.29 -8.46 -5.79
C GLU A 74 -8.35 -7.84 -4.75
N ALA A 75 -7.23 -7.27 -5.19
CA ALA A 75 -6.28 -6.60 -4.30
C ALA A 75 -6.84 -5.30 -3.70
N ASP A 76 -7.66 -4.55 -4.44
CA ASP A 76 -8.34 -3.36 -3.93
C ASP A 76 -9.41 -3.74 -2.89
N VAL A 77 -10.23 -4.76 -3.16
CA VAL A 77 -11.22 -5.29 -2.20
C VAL A 77 -10.52 -5.73 -0.90
N GLN A 78 -9.45 -6.51 -1.01
CA GLN A 78 -8.66 -6.93 0.16
C GLN A 78 -8.08 -5.72 0.92
N ALA A 79 -7.65 -4.67 0.21
CA ALA A 79 -7.17 -3.45 0.86
C ALA A 79 -8.29 -2.71 1.59
N GLU A 80 -9.48 -2.61 0.99
CA GLU A 80 -10.65 -1.99 1.62
C GLU A 80 -11.10 -2.74 2.88
N GLU A 81 -11.17 -4.07 2.83
CA GLU A 81 -11.51 -4.91 3.97
C GLU A 81 -10.52 -4.73 5.13
N LEU A 82 -9.22 -4.77 4.83
CA LEU A 82 -8.17 -4.58 5.83
C LEU A 82 -8.21 -3.18 6.43
N PHE A 83 -8.41 -2.17 5.59
CA PHE A 83 -8.54 -0.78 6.03
C PHE A 83 -9.76 -0.60 6.94
N ALA A 84 -10.91 -1.14 6.57
CA ALA A 84 -12.12 -1.10 7.40
C ALA A 84 -11.89 -1.77 8.76
N ALA A 85 -11.25 -2.95 8.77
CA ALA A 85 -10.93 -3.66 10.00
C ALA A 85 -9.96 -2.88 10.91
N GLU A 86 -8.94 -2.25 10.33
CA GLU A 86 -8.00 -1.41 11.09
C GLU A 86 -8.66 -0.14 11.63
N ALA A 87 -9.47 0.54 10.80
CA ALA A 87 -10.25 1.71 11.21
C ALA A 87 -11.19 1.37 12.38
N ALA A 88 -11.91 0.25 12.31
CA ALA A 88 -12.78 -0.20 13.40
C ALA A 88 -12.00 -0.44 14.71
N ARG A 89 -10.80 -1.05 14.64
CA ARG A 89 -9.93 -1.23 15.81
C ARG A 89 -9.46 0.09 16.39
N LEU A 90 -9.12 1.06 15.54
CA LEU A 90 -8.68 2.38 15.96
C LEU A 90 -9.81 3.14 16.65
N LEU A 91 -11.01 3.15 16.06
CA LEU A 91 -12.19 3.77 16.65
C LEU A 91 -12.51 3.17 18.02
N ALA A 92 -12.54 1.84 18.14
CA ALA A 92 -12.75 1.17 19.43
C ALA A 92 -11.66 1.50 20.48
N ARG A 93 -10.41 1.78 20.05
CA ARG A 93 -9.34 2.25 20.96
C ARG A 93 -9.59 3.68 21.43
N LEU A 94 -10.08 4.55 20.55
CA LEU A 94 -10.40 5.93 20.88
C LEU A 94 -11.58 6.00 21.85
N ASP A 95 -12.64 5.23 21.61
CA ASP A 95 -13.82 5.17 22.48
C ASP A 95 -13.45 4.73 23.90
N ARG A 96 -12.64 3.67 24.03
CA ARG A 96 -12.13 3.22 25.34
C ARG A 96 -11.28 4.28 26.05
N ARG A 97 -10.57 5.12 25.30
CA ARG A 97 -9.72 6.18 25.86
C ARG A 97 -10.56 7.37 26.31
N ALA A 98 -11.63 7.70 25.58
CA ALA A 98 -12.60 8.71 25.97
C ALA A 98 -13.30 8.30 27.28
N GLY A 99 -13.87 7.10 27.34
CA GLY A 99 -14.55 6.61 28.55
C GLY A 99 -13.64 6.45 29.78
N LYS A 100 -12.31 6.40 29.62
CA LYS A 100 -11.33 6.40 30.72
C LYS A 100 -10.98 7.80 31.25
N ARG A 101 -11.30 8.85 30.49
CA ARG A 101 -11.03 10.26 30.86
C ARG A 101 -12.21 10.91 31.58
N ASP A 102 -13.37 10.27 31.55
CA ASP A 102 -14.62 10.76 32.15
C ASP A 102 -14.85 10.27 33.59
N PHE A 103 -13.81 9.73 34.24
CA PHE A 103 -13.78 9.32 35.66
C PHE A 103 -12.62 9.99 36.40
#